data_AF-A0A559RMQ3-F1
#
_entry.id   AF-A0A559RMQ3-F1
#
_cell.length_a   1.000
_cell.length_b   1.000
_cell.length_c   1.000
_cell.angle_alpha   90.00
_cell.angle_beta   90.00
_cell.angle_gamma   90.00
#
_symmetry.space_group_name_H-M   'P 1'
#
loop_
_entity.id
_entity.type
_entity.pdbx_description
1 polymer ?
#
loop_
_entity_poly.entity_id
_entity_poly.type
_entity_poly.pdbx_seq_one_letter_code
_entity_poly.pdbx_strand_id
1 'polypeptide(L)'
;MKNLLVCFTVLFLISCTSDDELSNTLNINLNLERVVDNMDPYTLSDFKYALYETKEDYINEVNPIDSGSFDATGTLTITENLVFKKYYIDIYTDDKFLSNWYPSDLDVDGSNIIISPDSRNNVPFDEIYIYNHRRMVGEWEFLYYDFVNTNLPERATPQRLTIRKDFTATSYETFENIDFNLQLDFSVEPVQLVSITPSQDSYPNPNTGSGLDMYFYMDDVDNDLLGFRNYTGDDVMYGRN
;
A
#
# COMPACT_ATOMS: atom_id res chain seq x y z
N MET A 1 21.08 -78.87 9.16
CA MET A 1 19.77 -78.32 8.76
C MET A 1 19.57 -77.01 9.51
N LYS A 2 19.89 -75.89 8.86
CA LYS A 2 19.85 -74.51 9.38
C LYS A 2 18.81 -73.76 8.56
N ASN A 3 17.56 -73.76 8.98
CA ASN A 3 16.48 -72.98 8.35
C ASN A 3 15.68 -72.31 9.47
N LEU A 4 16.15 -71.18 9.99
CA LEU A 4 15.30 -70.29 10.79
C LEU A 4 15.97 -68.92 11.03
N LEU A 5 16.27 -68.13 9.99
CA LEU A 5 16.68 -66.75 10.21
C LEU A 5 16.54 -65.82 8.98
N VAL A 6 15.39 -65.80 8.29
CA VAL A 6 15.19 -64.83 7.18
C VAL A 6 13.80 -64.17 7.17
N CYS A 7 12.94 -64.38 8.18
CA CYS A 7 11.59 -63.79 8.16
C CYS A 7 11.37 -62.61 9.12
N PHE A 8 12.39 -62.13 9.84
CA PHE A 8 12.22 -61.02 10.81
C PHE A 8 12.77 -59.66 10.36
N THR A 9 13.36 -59.55 9.17
CA THR A 9 14.01 -58.31 8.70
C THR A 9 13.18 -57.48 7.73
N VAL A 10 11.96 -57.90 7.38
CA VAL A 10 11.08 -57.15 6.43
C VAL A 10 10.02 -56.30 7.16
N LEU A 11 9.83 -56.48 8.47
CA LEU A 11 8.91 -55.66 9.26
C LEU A 11 9.53 -54.37 9.83
N PHE A 12 10.81 -54.09 9.53
CA PHE A 12 11.52 -52.88 10.00
C PHE A 12 11.68 -51.79 8.93
N LEU A 13 11.12 -51.96 7.73
CA LEU A 13 11.26 -50.99 6.62
C LEU A 13 9.94 -50.33 6.19
N ILE A 14 8.85 -50.51 6.96
CA ILE A 14 7.64 -49.67 6.85
C ILE A 14 7.52 -48.82 8.11
N SER A 15 8.62 -48.15 8.43
CA SER A 15 8.59 -46.83 9.04
C SER A 15 9.26 -45.92 8.02
N CYS A 16 8.66 -45.83 6.82
CA CYS A 16 8.64 -44.55 6.15
C CYS A 16 7.99 -43.61 7.16
N THR A 17 8.86 -42.89 7.85
CA THR A 17 8.58 -41.59 8.41
C THR A 17 7.53 -40.97 7.51
N SER A 18 6.33 -40.77 8.04
CA SER A 18 5.64 -39.54 7.69
C SER A 18 6.62 -38.46 8.15
N ASP A 19 7.53 -38.07 7.25
CA ASP A 19 7.83 -36.66 7.13
C ASP A 19 6.46 -36.06 6.87
N ASP A 20 5.76 -35.75 7.97
CA ASP A 20 4.84 -34.65 7.96
C ASP A 20 5.75 -33.50 7.51
N GLU A 21 5.84 -33.30 6.19
CA GLU A 21 6.10 -31.99 5.65
C GLU A 21 5.05 -31.14 6.37
N LEU A 22 5.49 -30.48 7.44
CA LEU A 22 4.78 -29.37 8.03
C LEU A 22 4.57 -28.45 6.84
N SER A 23 3.40 -28.54 6.20
CA SER A 23 3.02 -27.56 5.22
C SER A 23 3.04 -26.27 6.00
N ASN A 24 3.94 -25.36 5.61
CA ASN A 24 4.04 -24.04 6.22
C ASN A 24 2.83 -23.23 5.73
N THR A 25 1.63 -23.68 6.12
CA THR A 25 0.37 -23.07 5.75
C THR A 25 0.18 -21.87 6.63
N LEU A 26 0.16 -20.69 6.02
CA LEU A 26 -0.16 -19.46 6.70
C LEU A 26 -1.66 -19.19 6.52
N ASN A 27 -2.38 -19.12 7.64
CA ASN A 27 -3.78 -18.71 7.65
C ASN A 27 -3.87 -17.25 8.13
N ILE A 28 -4.50 -16.41 7.32
CA ILE A 28 -4.75 -14.99 7.59
C ILE A 28 -6.26 -14.81 7.67
N ASN A 29 -6.75 -14.18 8.72
CA ASN A 29 -8.16 -13.83 8.84
C ASN A 29 -8.30 -12.31 8.83
N LEU A 30 -9.20 -11.79 7.98
CA LEU A 30 -9.62 -10.40 8.04
C LEU A 30 -10.62 -10.20 9.16
N ASN A 31 -10.36 -9.21 10.01
CA ASN A 31 -11.40 -8.66 10.85
C ASN A 31 -11.86 -7.32 10.27
N LEU A 32 -13.10 -7.27 9.80
CA LEU A 32 -13.68 -6.03 9.30
C LEU A 32 -14.36 -5.20 10.41
N GLU A 33 -14.40 -5.62 11.67
CA GLU A 33 -15.11 -4.89 12.75
C GLU A 33 -14.65 -3.43 12.96
N ARG A 34 -13.54 -3.00 12.34
CA ARG A 34 -12.99 -1.64 12.40
C ARG A 34 -12.86 -0.92 11.06
N VAL A 35 -13.44 -1.44 9.96
CA VAL A 35 -13.46 -0.66 8.71
C VAL A 35 -14.36 0.55 8.94
N VAL A 36 -13.72 1.71 9.00
CA VAL A 36 -14.32 3.02 9.24
C VAL A 36 -15.49 3.24 8.28
N ASP A 37 -16.73 3.27 8.79
CA ASP A 37 -18.04 3.77 8.28
C ASP A 37 -18.41 3.69 6.77
N ASN A 38 -17.53 3.17 5.91
CA ASN A 38 -17.56 3.22 4.45
C ASN A 38 -17.47 1.81 3.85
N MET A 39 -17.87 0.79 4.60
CA MET A 39 -17.91 -0.59 4.10
C MET A 39 -18.97 -0.82 3.04
N ASP A 40 -20.07 -0.09 3.05
CA ASP A 40 -21.12 -0.28 2.04
C ASP A 40 -20.62 0.31 0.70
N PRO A 41 -20.36 -0.47 -0.36
CA PRO A 41 -21.00 -1.75 -0.72
C PRO A 41 -20.13 -3.03 -0.65
N TYR A 42 -18.95 -2.99 -0.06
CA TYR A 42 -17.98 -4.08 0.03
C TYR A 42 -18.37 -5.19 1.01
N THR A 43 -18.00 -6.41 0.64
CA THR A 43 -18.08 -7.66 1.40
C THR A 43 -16.69 -8.26 1.58
N LEU A 44 -16.55 -9.25 2.47
CA LEU A 44 -15.29 -9.95 2.69
C LEU A 44 -14.69 -10.55 1.42
N SER A 45 -15.55 -11.04 0.52
CA SER A 45 -15.13 -11.64 -0.76
C SER A 45 -14.66 -10.62 -1.81
N ASP A 46 -14.88 -9.32 -1.60
CA ASP A 46 -14.40 -8.27 -2.50
C ASP A 46 -12.92 -7.97 -2.28
N PHE A 47 -12.33 -8.49 -1.19
CA PHE A 47 -10.91 -8.33 -0.89
C PHE A 47 -10.05 -9.36 -1.63
N LYS A 48 -9.00 -8.84 -2.24
CA LYS A 48 -7.90 -9.59 -2.84
C LYS A 48 -6.64 -9.41 -2.03
N TYR A 49 -5.68 -10.30 -2.27
CA TYR A 49 -4.33 -10.13 -1.75
C TYR A 49 -3.27 -10.40 -2.79
N ALA A 50 -2.10 -9.80 -2.55
CA ALA A 50 -0.85 -10.16 -3.21
C ALA A 50 0.27 -10.18 -2.17
N LEU A 51 1.07 -11.24 -2.18
CA LEU A 51 2.22 -11.41 -1.30
C LEU A 51 3.50 -11.19 -2.10
N TYR A 52 4.42 -10.42 -1.52
CA TYR A 52 5.69 -10.05 -2.14
C TYR A 52 6.86 -10.41 -1.23
N GLU A 53 7.97 -10.79 -1.86
CA GLU A 53 9.21 -11.08 -1.15
C GLU A 53 9.99 -9.81 -0.78
N THR A 54 9.88 -8.75 -1.59
CA THR A 54 10.65 -7.52 -1.42
C THR A 54 9.75 -6.29 -1.28
N LYS A 55 10.25 -5.25 -0.59
CA LYS A 55 9.57 -3.95 -0.45
C LYS A 55 9.38 -3.28 -1.80
N GLU A 56 10.38 -3.38 -2.68
CA GLU A 56 10.35 -2.79 -4.02
C GLU A 56 9.26 -3.41 -4.88
N ASP A 57 9.14 -4.75 -4.87
CA ASP A 57 8.08 -5.46 -5.59
C ASP A 57 6.69 -5.08 -5.03
N TYR A 58 6.54 -4.93 -3.71
CA TYR A 58 5.30 -4.48 -3.07
C TYR A 58 4.91 -3.04 -3.42
N ILE A 59 5.87 -2.12 -3.45
CA ILE A 59 5.67 -0.71 -3.79
C ILE A 59 5.22 -0.57 -5.25
N ASN A 60 5.88 -1.31 -6.15
CA ASN A 60 5.60 -1.26 -7.58
C ASN A 60 4.48 -2.22 -8.00
N GLU A 61 3.99 -3.06 -7.09
CA GLU A 61 2.98 -4.08 -7.31
C GLU A 61 3.37 -5.08 -8.42
N VAL A 62 4.63 -5.49 -8.46
CA VAL A 62 5.19 -6.40 -9.48
C VAL A 62 5.67 -7.70 -8.86
N ASN A 63 5.73 -8.78 -9.65
CA ASN A 63 6.29 -10.09 -9.24
C ASN A 63 5.75 -10.64 -7.89
N PRO A 64 4.42 -10.73 -7.69
CA PRO A 64 3.90 -11.38 -6.49
C PRO A 64 4.34 -12.85 -6.47
N ILE A 65 4.72 -13.34 -5.29
CA ILE A 65 5.05 -14.75 -5.08
C ILE A 65 3.80 -15.61 -4.85
N ASP A 66 2.70 -14.96 -4.41
CA ASP A 66 1.37 -15.56 -4.30
C ASP A 66 0.31 -14.45 -4.40
N SER A 67 -0.89 -14.78 -4.85
CA SER A 67 -2.01 -13.82 -4.96
C SER A 67 -3.35 -14.55 -5.08
N GLY A 68 -4.42 -13.92 -4.60
CA GLY A 68 -5.75 -14.52 -4.64
C GLY A 68 -6.82 -13.64 -4.01
N SER A 69 -7.86 -14.29 -3.50
CA SER A 69 -9.03 -13.63 -2.90
C SER A 69 -9.37 -14.24 -1.55
N PHE A 70 -9.95 -13.42 -0.68
CA PHE A 70 -10.52 -13.89 0.57
C PHE A 70 -11.82 -14.66 0.30
N ASP A 71 -12.10 -15.67 1.12
CA ASP A 71 -13.37 -16.38 1.06
C ASP A 71 -14.51 -15.57 1.69
N ALA A 72 -15.73 -16.09 1.60
CA ALA A 72 -16.92 -15.44 2.16
C ALA A 72 -16.89 -15.31 3.71
N THR A 73 -15.95 -15.98 4.38
CA THR A 73 -15.74 -15.88 5.83
C THR A 73 -14.61 -14.93 6.20
N GLY A 74 -13.92 -14.33 5.22
CA GLY A 74 -12.80 -13.43 5.46
C GLY A 74 -11.49 -14.16 5.73
N THR A 75 -11.41 -15.44 5.38
CA THR A 75 -10.23 -16.25 5.58
C THR A 75 -9.44 -16.38 4.27
N LEU A 76 -8.13 -16.31 4.42
CA LEU A 76 -7.15 -16.63 3.40
C LEU A 76 -6.20 -17.71 3.91
N THR A 77 -5.95 -18.72 3.09
CA THR A 77 -4.96 -19.75 3.33
C THR A 77 -3.89 -19.71 2.25
N ILE A 78 -2.66 -19.36 2.63
CA ILE A 78 -1.48 -19.40 1.76
C ILE A 78 -0.81 -20.76 1.95
N THR A 79 -0.78 -21.56 0.89
CA THR A 79 -0.19 -22.92 0.90
C THR A 79 1.23 -22.97 0.34
N GLU A 80 1.81 -21.83 -0.01
CA GLU A 80 3.18 -21.75 -0.51
C GLU A 80 4.21 -22.19 0.55
N ASN A 81 5.34 -22.72 0.10
CA ASN A 81 6.46 -23.12 0.97
C ASN A 81 7.22 -21.88 1.47
N LEU A 82 6.57 -21.07 2.31
CA LEU A 82 7.15 -19.88 2.89
C LEU A 82 8.33 -20.27 3.80
N VAL A 83 9.43 -19.54 3.65
CA VAL A 83 10.60 -19.66 4.53
C VAL A 83 10.49 -18.63 5.63
N PHE A 84 11.12 -18.89 6.78
CA PHE A 84 11.12 -17.96 7.90
C PHE A 84 11.85 -16.64 7.56
N LYS A 85 11.09 -15.62 7.12
CA LYS A 85 11.55 -14.25 6.83
C LYS A 85 10.37 -13.27 6.84
N LYS A 86 10.67 -11.99 6.62
CA LYS A 86 9.68 -10.94 6.38
C LYS A 86 9.17 -11.00 4.94
N TYR A 87 7.87 -10.86 4.78
CA TYR A 87 7.14 -10.70 3.52
C TYR A 87 6.26 -9.47 3.60
N TYR A 88 5.85 -8.95 2.43
CA TYR A 88 4.96 -7.80 2.31
C TYR A 88 3.63 -8.26 1.74
N ILE A 89 2.53 -7.99 2.43
CA ILE A 89 1.19 -8.34 1.96
C ILE A 89 0.43 -7.07 1.60
N ASP A 90 -0.12 -7.08 0.40
CA ASP A 90 -1.07 -6.09 -0.07
C ASP A 90 -2.47 -6.70 -0.01
N ILE A 91 -3.41 -6.06 0.70
CA ILE A 91 -4.81 -6.46 0.79
C ILE A 91 -5.66 -5.30 0.32
N TYR A 92 -6.54 -5.54 -0.65
CA TYR A 92 -7.25 -4.46 -1.34
C TYR A 92 -8.54 -4.91 -2.00
N THR A 93 -9.47 -3.96 -2.20
CA THR A 93 -10.61 -4.11 -3.11
C THR A 93 -10.17 -3.84 -4.56
N ASP A 94 -10.94 -4.33 -5.54
CA ASP A 94 -10.57 -4.22 -6.97
C ASP A 94 -10.37 -2.79 -7.48
N ASP A 95 -11.15 -1.86 -6.96
CA ASP A 95 -11.04 -0.43 -7.22
C ASP A 95 -9.92 0.25 -6.42
N LYS A 96 -9.23 -0.51 -5.55
CA LYS A 96 -8.19 -0.08 -4.61
C LYS A 96 -8.67 1.02 -3.66
N PHE A 97 -9.98 1.15 -3.46
CA PHE A 97 -10.56 2.11 -2.54
C PHE A 97 -10.23 1.74 -1.10
N LEU A 98 -10.53 0.50 -0.70
CA LEU A 98 -10.17 -0.06 0.61
C LEU A 98 -8.89 -0.87 0.51
N SER A 99 -7.98 -0.70 1.47
CA SER A 99 -6.79 -1.53 1.59
C SER A 99 -6.13 -1.45 2.97
N ASN A 100 -5.17 -2.34 3.25
CA ASN A 100 -4.30 -2.24 4.42
C ASN A 100 -3.17 -1.19 4.26
N TRP A 101 -3.13 -0.43 3.15
CA TRP A 101 -2.13 0.60 2.93
C TRP A 101 -2.40 1.83 3.82
N TYR A 102 -1.39 2.21 4.59
CA TYR A 102 -1.43 3.40 5.45
C TYR A 102 -0.09 4.16 5.41
N PRO A 103 -0.09 5.51 5.38
CA PRO A 103 1.11 6.36 5.29
C PRO A 103 2.29 6.02 6.22
N SER A 104 2.03 5.49 7.41
CA SER A 104 3.07 5.14 8.38
C SER A 104 3.61 3.72 8.30
N ASP A 105 3.10 2.87 7.40
CA ASP A 105 3.23 1.41 7.57
C ASP A 105 4.39 0.76 6.79
N LEU A 106 5.17 1.51 6.00
CA LEU A 106 6.24 0.91 5.17
C LEU A 106 7.46 0.42 5.96
N ASP A 107 7.68 0.91 7.19
CA ASP A 107 8.89 0.64 7.98
C ASP A 107 8.60 0.29 9.45
N VAL A 108 7.34 0.06 9.80
CA VAL A 108 6.93 -0.43 11.13
C VAL A 108 6.43 -1.86 10.96
N ASP A 109 6.79 -2.75 11.89
CA ASP A 109 6.19 -4.09 11.97
C ASP A 109 4.66 -3.92 12.19
N GLY A 110 3.90 -3.89 11.09
CA GLY A 110 2.50 -3.45 11.03
C GLY A 110 1.69 -4.19 9.98
N SER A 111 0.52 -3.64 9.63
CA SER A 111 -0.56 -4.29 8.84
C SER A 111 -0.17 -4.85 7.45
N ASN A 112 0.96 -4.39 6.91
CA ASN A 112 1.48 -4.76 5.57
C ASN A 112 2.66 -5.73 5.62
N ILE A 113 3.17 -6.09 6.81
CA ILE A 113 4.35 -6.96 6.96
C ILE A 113 3.95 -8.25 7.66
N ILE A 114 4.14 -9.36 6.96
CA ILE A 114 3.98 -10.70 7.53
C ILE A 114 5.35 -11.25 7.86
N ILE A 115 5.54 -11.67 9.11
CA ILE A 115 6.65 -12.55 9.47
C ILE A 115 6.12 -13.97 9.37
N SER A 116 6.59 -14.75 8.40
CA SER A 116 6.19 -16.16 8.30
C SER A 116 6.51 -16.85 9.62
N PRO A 117 5.59 -17.64 10.21
CA PRO A 117 5.84 -18.29 11.48
C PRO A 117 7.06 -19.24 11.39
N ASP A 118 7.89 -19.26 12.44
CA ASP A 118 8.80 -20.41 12.66
C ASP A 118 7.88 -21.61 12.92
N SER A 119 8.22 -22.80 12.39
CA SER A 119 7.41 -24.02 12.47
C SER A 119 7.04 -24.46 13.90
N ARG A 120 7.57 -23.76 14.92
CA ARG A 120 7.32 -23.96 16.35
C ARG A 120 6.23 -23.04 16.93
N ASN A 121 5.89 -21.95 16.26
CA ASN A 121 4.98 -20.92 16.74
C ASN A 121 3.95 -20.61 15.65
N ASN A 122 2.93 -21.46 15.55
CA ASN A 122 1.78 -21.25 14.68
C ASN A 122 0.82 -20.21 15.28
N VAL A 123 1.36 -19.03 15.62
CA VAL A 123 0.56 -17.92 16.13
C VAL A 123 -0.20 -17.35 14.94
N PRO A 124 -1.55 -17.34 14.96
CA PRO A 124 -2.34 -16.71 13.91
C PRO A 124 -1.86 -15.28 13.70
N PHE A 125 -1.70 -14.87 12.45
CA PHE A 125 -1.33 -13.49 12.16
C PHE A 125 -2.42 -12.56 12.71
N ASP A 126 -1.97 -11.50 13.39
CA ASP A 126 -2.80 -10.51 14.07
C ASP A 126 -3.72 -9.77 13.07
N GLU A 127 -4.80 -9.23 13.63
CA GLU A 127 -5.82 -8.41 12.99
C GLU A 127 -5.25 -7.38 11.98
N ILE A 128 -5.67 -7.47 10.70
CA ILE A 128 -5.29 -6.50 9.67
C ILE A 128 -6.32 -5.38 9.56
N TYR A 129 -5.87 -4.15 9.74
CA TYR A 129 -6.70 -2.96 9.58
C TYR A 129 -6.83 -2.55 8.11
N ILE A 130 -8.04 -2.16 7.71
CA ILE A 130 -8.36 -1.68 6.37
C ILE A 130 -8.77 -0.21 6.43
N TYR A 131 -8.23 0.59 5.53
CA TYR A 131 -8.39 2.03 5.40
C TYR A 131 -8.79 2.40 3.97
N ASN A 132 -9.29 3.62 3.78
CA ASN A 132 -9.60 4.15 2.45
C ASN A 132 -8.48 5.05 1.88
N HIS A 133 -7.29 5.10 2.50
CA HIS A 133 -6.22 6.02 2.10
C HIS A 133 -5.65 5.74 0.70
N ARG A 134 -5.66 4.47 0.27
CA ARG A 134 -5.15 4.08 -1.05
C ARG A 134 -5.94 4.68 -2.21
N ARG A 135 -7.17 5.14 -1.98
CA ARG A 135 -7.94 5.88 -2.98
C ARG A 135 -7.17 7.08 -3.54
N MET A 136 -6.25 7.68 -2.77
CA MET A 136 -5.40 8.80 -3.20
C MET A 136 -4.30 8.38 -4.21
N VAL A 137 -3.91 7.11 -4.26
CA VAL A 137 -2.83 6.64 -5.13
C VAL A 137 -3.32 6.60 -6.58
N GLY A 138 -2.53 7.19 -7.48
CA GLY A 138 -2.86 7.25 -8.90
C GLY A 138 -2.43 8.54 -9.57
N GLU A 139 -2.94 8.73 -10.79
CA GLU A 139 -2.81 9.97 -11.55
C GLU A 139 -4.10 10.78 -11.45
N TRP A 140 -3.94 12.09 -11.29
CA TRP A 140 -5.00 13.04 -11.03
C TRP A 140 -4.85 14.25 -11.95
N GLU A 141 -5.92 14.68 -12.59
CA GLU A 141 -5.92 15.82 -13.50
C GLU A 141 -6.41 17.08 -12.78
N PHE A 142 -5.75 18.21 -13.01
CA PHE A 142 -6.17 19.47 -12.41
C PHE A 142 -7.55 19.89 -12.94
N LEU A 143 -8.44 20.27 -12.03
CA LEU A 143 -9.78 20.76 -12.39
C LEU A 143 -9.90 22.26 -12.17
N TYR A 144 -9.70 22.71 -10.92
CA TYR A 144 -9.88 24.10 -10.53
C TYR A 144 -9.19 24.40 -9.18
N TYR A 145 -9.10 25.67 -8.85
CA TYR A 145 -8.74 26.13 -7.51
C TYR A 145 -10.01 26.33 -6.69
N ASP A 146 -10.12 25.65 -5.55
CA ASP A 146 -11.20 25.91 -4.58
C ASP A 146 -10.90 27.17 -3.76
N PHE A 147 -9.63 27.37 -3.43
CA PHE A 147 -9.15 28.58 -2.78
C PHE A 147 -7.85 29.09 -3.40
N VAL A 148 -7.74 30.41 -3.52
CA VAL A 148 -6.56 31.11 -4.02
C VAL A 148 -6.06 32.09 -2.96
N ASN A 149 -4.83 31.89 -2.50
CA ASN A 149 -4.12 32.84 -1.67
C ASN A 149 -3.72 34.06 -2.51
N THR A 150 -4.39 35.19 -2.26
CA THR A 150 -4.16 36.44 -3.01
C THR A 150 -2.90 37.18 -2.60
N ASN A 151 -2.20 36.75 -1.54
CA ASN A 151 -0.95 37.38 -1.11
C ASN A 151 0.25 36.95 -1.97
N LEU A 152 0.08 35.94 -2.81
CA LEU A 152 1.11 35.40 -3.71
C LEU A 152 0.59 35.49 -5.16
N PRO A 153 0.87 36.59 -5.87
CA PRO A 153 0.25 36.86 -7.16
C PRO A 153 0.78 35.98 -8.30
N GLU A 154 2.04 35.55 -8.22
CA GLU A 154 2.68 34.68 -9.21
C GLU A 154 2.60 33.22 -8.76
N ARG A 155 2.17 32.34 -9.68
CA ARG A 155 1.98 30.91 -9.43
C ARG A 155 2.12 30.12 -10.72
N ALA A 156 2.66 28.91 -10.63
CA ALA A 156 2.52 27.97 -11.71
C ALA A 156 1.10 27.38 -11.71
N THR A 157 0.63 27.01 -12.89
CA THR A 157 -0.70 26.40 -13.07
C THR A 157 -0.55 24.88 -13.00
N PRO A 158 -1.15 24.19 -12.01
CA PRO A 158 -1.18 22.74 -11.96
C PRO A 158 -1.82 22.15 -13.21
N GLN A 159 -1.26 21.03 -13.66
CA GLN A 159 -1.76 20.28 -14.80
C GLN A 159 -2.21 18.89 -14.36
N ARG A 160 -1.37 18.21 -13.58
CA ARG A 160 -1.65 16.89 -13.03
C ARG A 160 -0.85 16.63 -11.77
N LEU A 161 -1.29 15.66 -10.99
CA LEU A 161 -0.62 15.17 -9.79
C LEU A 161 -0.54 13.65 -9.86
N THR A 162 0.62 13.08 -9.56
CA THR A 162 0.78 11.63 -9.44
C THR A 162 1.16 11.30 -8.01
N ILE A 163 0.39 10.43 -7.35
CA ILE A 163 0.65 9.94 -5.99
C ILE A 163 1.01 8.45 -6.07
N ARG A 164 2.08 8.06 -5.41
CA ARG A 164 2.62 6.69 -5.40
C ARG A 164 2.45 6.01 -4.04
N LYS A 165 2.53 4.67 -4.08
CA LYS A 165 2.40 3.79 -2.91
C LYS A 165 3.56 3.91 -1.92
N ASP A 166 4.70 4.48 -2.33
CA ASP A 166 5.88 4.76 -1.52
C ASP A 166 5.83 6.11 -0.78
N PHE A 167 4.65 6.75 -0.76
CA PHE A 167 4.42 8.06 -0.15
C PHE A 167 5.15 9.23 -0.82
N THR A 168 5.50 9.05 -2.09
CA THR A 168 5.96 10.14 -2.93
C THR A 168 4.85 10.65 -3.84
N ALA A 169 4.87 11.94 -4.14
CA ALA A 169 4.01 12.53 -5.14
C ALA A 169 4.78 13.47 -6.07
N THR A 170 4.29 13.64 -7.29
CA THR A 170 4.82 14.63 -8.25
C THR A 170 3.68 15.52 -8.73
N SER A 171 3.74 16.81 -8.40
CA SER A 171 2.90 17.83 -9.04
C SER A 171 3.58 18.30 -10.33
N TYR A 172 2.81 18.31 -11.41
CA TYR A 172 3.25 18.79 -12.73
C TYR A 172 2.55 20.10 -13.00
N GLU A 173 3.33 21.16 -13.22
CA GLU A 173 2.82 22.53 -13.27
C GLU A 173 3.50 23.31 -14.40
N THR A 174 2.87 24.37 -14.89
CA THR A 174 3.45 25.21 -15.95
C THR A 174 3.42 26.69 -15.54
N PHE A 175 4.53 27.40 -15.77
CA PHE A 175 4.62 28.85 -15.62
C PHE A 175 5.47 29.43 -16.76
N GLU A 176 4.96 30.47 -17.44
CA GLU A 176 5.66 31.13 -18.56
C GLU A 176 6.20 30.18 -19.67
N ASN A 177 5.45 29.11 -19.98
CA ASN A 177 5.84 28.04 -20.92
C ASN A 177 7.03 27.17 -20.47
N ILE A 178 7.34 27.19 -19.17
CA ILE A 178 8.29 26.27 -18.54
C ILE A 178 7.48 25.25 -17.76
N ASP A 179 7.72 23.97 -18.04
CA ASP A 179 7.14 22.86 -17.29
C ASP A 179 7.99 22.58 -16.05
N PHE A 180 7.31 22.49 -14.93
CA PHE A 180 7.88 22.22 -13.62
C PHE A 180 7.37 20.89 -13.07
N ASN A 181 8.27 20.15 -12.43
CA ASN A 181 7.93 18.97 -11.65
C ASN A 181 8.34 19.22 -10.20
N LEU A 182 7.36 19.18 -9.30
CA LEU A 182 7.56 19.35 -7.87
C LEU A 182 7.45 17.97 -7.22
N GLN A 183 8.56 17.50 -6.66
CA GLN A 183 8.61 16.24 -5.92
C GLN A 183 8.21 16.49 -4.49
N LEU A 184 7.26 15.71 -3.99
CA LEU A 184 6.67 15.81 -2.67
C LEU A 184 6.86 14.49 -1.92
N ASP A 185 7.05 14.57 -0.61
CA ASP A 185 7.07 13.44 0.32
C ASP A 185 5.96 13.64 1.35
N PHE A 186 5.07 12.66 1.47
CA PHE A 186 3.96 12.66 2.42
C PHE A 186 4.00 11.48 3.40
N SER A 187 5.18 10.87 3.57
CA SER A 187 5.41 9.86 4.61
C SER A 187 5.33 10.43 6.03
N VAL A 188 5.44 11.76 6.16
CA VAL A 188 5.29 12.52 7.40
C VAL A 188 4.33 13.68 7.18
N GLU A 189 3.61 14.06 8.23
CA GLU A 189 2.78 15.27 8.23
C GLU A 189 3.55 16.46 8.84
N PRO A 190 3.48 17.65 8.23
CA PRO A 190 2.82 17.96 6.96
C PRO A 190 3.63 17.45 5.74
N VAL A 191 2.98 17.40 4.57
CA VAL A 191 3.63 17.06 3.28
C VAL A 191 4.84 17.98 3.07
N GLN A 192 5.93 17.42 2.58
CA GLN A 192 7.20 18.13 2.37
C GLN A 192 7.48 18.29 0.87
N LEU A 193 7.94 19.47 0.47
CA LEU A 193 8.50 19.68 -0.86
C LEU A 193 9.96 19.28 -0.87
N VAL A 194 10.29 18.27 -1.68
CA VAL A 194 11.63 17.68 -1.78
C VAL A 194 12.47 18.40 -2.83
N SER A 195 11.91 18.67 -4.01
CA SER A 195 12.64 19.33 -5.10
C SER A 195 11.73 19.93 -6.17
N ILE A 196 12.28 20.87 -6.94
CA ILE A 196 11.64 21.48 -8.11
C ILE A 196 12.58 21.32 -9.31
N THR A 197 12.08 20.72 -10.39
CA THR A 197 12.77 20.61 -11.69
C THR A 197 12.08 21.52 -12.70
N PRO A 198 12.79 22.23 -13.61
CA PRO A 198 14.23 22.21 -13.82
C PRO A 198 15.05 23.01 -12.80
N SER A 199 14.46 24.01 -12.14
CA SER A 199 15.14 24.79 -11.11
C SER A 199 14.15 25.45 -10.15
N GLN A 200 14.49 25.48 -8.86
CA GLN A 200 13.77 26.23 -7.83
C GLN A 200 13.85 27.74 -8.05
N ASP A 201 14.98 28.25 -8.57
CA ASP A 201 15.19 29.69 -8.76
C ASP A 201 14.30 30.30 -9.85
N SER A 202 13.88 29.49 -10.82
CA SER A 202 12.97 29.91 -11.89
C SER A 202 11.50 29.70 -11.54
N TYR A 203 11.20 29.14 -10.37
CA TYR A 203 9.84 28.86 -9.94
C TYR A 203 9.19 30.15 -9.41
N PRO A 204 7.94 30.49 -9.79
CA PRO A 204 7.30 31.78 -9.48
C PRO A 204 7.12 32.10 -8.00
N ASN A 205 7.28 31.10 -7.13
CA ASN A 205 7.35 31.31 -5.69
C ASN A 205 8.48 30.46 -5.08
N PRO A 206 9.72 30.96 -5.03
CA PRO A 206 10.86 30.20 -4.51
C PRO A 206 10.79 30.01 -2.98
N ASN A 207 9.91 30.74 -2.28
CA ASN A 207 9.69 30.65 -0.84
C ASN A 207 8.73 29.51 -0.48
N THR A 208 9.03 28.31 -0.97
CA THR A 208 8.31 27.06 -0.70
C THR A 208 8.38 26.59 0.77
N GLY A 209 9.06 27.36 1.63
CA GLY A 209 9.19 27.13 3.07
C GLY A 209 8.38 28.10 3.95
N SER A 210 7.42 28.86 3.39
CA SER A 210 6.44 29.54 4.24
C SER A 210 5.73 28.46 5.06
N GLY A 211 5.79 28.50 6.38
CA GLY A 211 5.24 27.48 7.31
C GLY A 211 3.72 27.30 7.24
N LEU A 212 3.23 26.99 6.04
CA LEU A 212 1.89 26.59 5.68
C LEU A 212 1.96 25.08 5.54
N ASP A 213 1.12 24.39 6.30
CA ASP A 213 1.05 22.94 6.26
C ASP A 213 0.49 22.51 4.90
N MET A 214 1.31 21.81 4.11
CA MET A 214 0.84 21.13 2.91
C MET A 214 0.19 19.81 3.31
N TYR A 215 -0.96 19.50 2.71
CA TYR A 215 -1.64 18.22 2.95
C TYR A 215 -2.54 17.84 1.77
N PHE A 216 -2.70 16.54 1.60
CA PHE A 216 -3.70 15.96 0.71
C PHE A 216 -4.98 15.70 1.51
N TYR A 217 -6.13 15.87 0.87
CA TYR A 217 -7.42 15.49 1.42
C TYR A 217 -8.31 14.99 0.30
N MET A 218 -9.24 14.11 0.63
CA MET A 218 -10.25 13.64 -0.32
C MET A 218 -11.56 14.35 -0.02
N ASP A 219 -12.34 14.68 -1.04
CA ASP A 219 -13.72 15.10 -0.81
C ASP A 219 -14.52 13.90 -0.27
N ASP A 220 -15.17 14.08 0.88
CA ASP A 220 -15.91 13.00 1.55
C ASP A 220 -17.25 12.67 0.87
N VAL A 221 -17.71 13.53 -0.05
CA VAL A 221 -18.94 13.34 -0.83
C VAL A 221 -18.63 12.79 -2.21
N ASP A 222 -17.58 13.27 -2.86
CA ASP A 222 -17.12 12.82 -4.17
C ASP A 222 -15.75 12.14 -4.08
N ASN A 223 -15.78 10.81 -4.01
CA ASN A 223 -14.58 9.98 -3.88
C ASN A 223 -13.60 10.10 -5.07
N ASP A 224 -13.99 10.76 -6.16
CA ASP A 224 -13.16 11.01 -7.34
C ASP A 224 -12.52 12.42 -7.35
N LEU A 225 -12.65 13.17 -6.23
CA LEU A 225 -12.00 14.47 -6.04
C LEU A 225 -10.91 14.41 -4.97
N LEU A 226 -9.69 14.78 -5.38
CA LEU A 226 -8.53 14.95 -4.52
C LEU A 226 -8.21 16.44 -4.37
N GLY A 227 -8.17 16.91 -3.14
CA GLY A 227 -7.67 18.22 -2.77
C GLY A 227 -6.20 18.19 -2.36
N PHE A 228 -5.46 19.23 -2.75
CA PHE A 228 -4.09 19.48 -2.30
C PHE A 228 -3.96 20.92 -1.86
N ARG A 229 -3.70 21.12 -0.56
CA ARG A 229 -3.22 22.42 -0.07
C ARG A 229 -1.74 22.53 -0.34
N ASN A 230 -1.36 23.40 -1.27
CA ASN A 230 0.01 23.47 -1.77
C ASN A 230 0.89 24.47 -0.98
N TYR A 231 2.15 24.61 -1.40
CA TYR A 231 3.17 25.50 -0.80
C TYR A 231 2.87 27.00 -0.97
N THR A 232 1.92 27.40 -1.83
CA THR A 232 1.41 28.79 -1.90
C THR A 232 0.21 29.00 -0.97
N GLY A 233 -0.28 27.94 -0.33
CA GLY A 233 -1.50 27.96 0.47
C GLY A 233 -2.77 28.06 -0.36
N ASP A 234 -2.70 27.74 -1.66
CA ASP A 234 -3.87 27.52 -2.50
C ASP A 234 -4.45 26.13 -2.22
N ASP A 235 -5.76 25.99 -2.32
CA ASP A 235 -6.43 24.70 -2.32
C ASP A 235 -6.76 24.32 -3.78
N VAL A 236 -6.08 23.28 -4.26
CA VAL A 236 -6.15 22.81 -5.64
C VAL A 236 -6.96 21.52 -5.69
N MET A 237 -7.95 21.46 -6.58
CA MET A 237 -8.79 20.29 -6.78
C MET A 237 -8.38 19.53 -8.04
N TYR A 238 -8.29 18.21 -7.91
CA TYR A 238 -8.00 17.29 -8.98
C TYR A 238 -9.10 16.24 -9.11
N GLY A 239 -9.33 15.78 -10.34
CA GLY A 239 -10.23 14.68 -10.67
C GLY A 239 -9.44 13.45 -11.11
N ARG A 240 -10.02 12.26 -10.94
CA ARG A 240 -9.40 11.02 -11.41
C ARG A 240 -9.45 10.93 -12.94
N ASN A 241 -8.35 10.51 -13.56
CA ASN A 241 -8.26 10.23 -15.01
C ASN A 241 -8.90 8.87 -15.35
#